data_AF-A0A7G2TQ03-F1
#
_entry.id   AF-A0A7G2TQ03-F1
#
_cell.length_a   1.000
_cell.length_b   1.000
_cell.length_c   1.000
_cell.angle_alpha   90.00
_cell.angle_beta   90.00
_cell.angle_gamma   90.00
#
_symmetry.space_group_name_H-M   'P 1'
#
loop_
_entity.id
_entity.type
_entity.pdbx_description
1 polymer ?
#
loop_
_entity_poly.entity_id
_entity_poly.type
_entity_poly.pdbx_seq_one_letter_code
_entity_poly.pdbx_strand_id
1 'polypeptide(L)'
;MANPTANGAETPLLERINQESAFSDAATEEGLIDLANKLAPLIQGRRLHNVIDLMSLASDGVDMADDAMIQKMMTAYEDITGTAWALGNAARYAANQAATAPVPSRLGLLRAAGDEDVRRGLHFALQFLAVLGRQVTPEPDVD
;
A
#
# COMPACT_ATOMS: atom_id res chain seq x y z
N MET A 1 -43.12 42.80 -28.64
CA MET A 1 -41.81 42.63 -27.98
C MET A 1 -41.80 41.22 -27.40
N ALA A 2 -41.12 40.28 -28.06
CA ALA A 2 -41.03 38.89 -27.61
C ALA A 2 -39.65 38.68 -26.96
N ASN A 3 -39.65 38.16 -25.73
CA ASN A 3 -38.45 37.88 -24.94
C ASN A 3 -37.90 36.49 -25.30
N PRO A 4 -36.67 36.35 -25.84
CA PRO A 4 -36.08 35.06 -26.13
C PRO A 4 -35.09 34.67 -25.02
N THR A 5 -35.60 34.16 -23.90
CA THR A 5 -34.76 33.54 -22.85
C THR A 5 -35.35 32.20 -22.44
N ALA A 6 -35.35 31.24 -23.36
CA ALA A 6 -35.55 29.83 -23.06
C ALA A 6 -34.96 29.03 -24.22
N ASN A 7 -33.69 28.61 -24.15
CA ASN A 7 -33.08 27.66 -25.09
C ASN A 7 -31.72 27.19 -24.57
N GLY A 8 -31.68 26.40 -23.49
CA GLY A 8 -30.42 25.77 -23.05
C GLY A 8 -30.50 24.94 -21.77
N ALA A 9 -31.55 25.11 -20.97
CA ALA A 9 -31.78 24.38 -19.72
C ALA A 9 -32.82 23.25 -19.85
N GLU A 10 -33.48 23.10 -21.00
CA GLU A 10 -34.56 22.12 -21.21
C GLU A 10 -34.12 20.87 -21.97
N THR A 11 -32.86 20.79 -22.41
CA THR A 11 -32.35 19.56 -23.02
C THR A 11 -32.17 18.48 -21.93
N PRO A 12 -32.89 17.34 -22.03
CA PRO A 12 -32.74 16.25 -21.06
C PRO A 12 -31.29 15.77 -21.02
N LEU A 13 -30.78 15.41 -19.84
CA LEU A 13 -29.38 14.96 -19.65
C LEU A 13 -28.94 13.87 -20.64
N LEU A 14 -29.89 13.03 -21.06
CA LEU A 14 -29.69 11.99 -22.08
C LEU A 14 -29.27 12.57 -23.43
N GLU A 15 -29.78 13.74 -23.82
CA GLU A 15 -29.46 14.40 -25.09
C GLU A 15 -28.10 15.12 -25.06
N ARG A 16 -27.61 15.50 -23.86
CA ARG A 16 -26.22 15.94 -23.67
C ARG A 16 -25.22 14.79 -23.69
N ILE A 17 -25.62 13.61 -23.21
CA ILE A 17 -24.83 12.38 -23.34
C ILE A 17 -24.82 11.90 -24.81
N ASN A 18 -25.88 12.22 -25.57
CA ASN A 18 -26.02 11.88 -26.99
C ASN A 18 -25.29 12.84 -27.95
N GLN A 19 -24.58 13.86 -27.44
CA GLN A 19 -23.65 14.68 -28.24
C GLN A 19 -22.30 13.96 -28.37
N GLU A 20 -22.25 13.05 -29.35
CA GLU A 20 -21.07 12.59 -30.10
C GLU A 20 -19.80 13.44 -29.91
N SER A 21 -18.76 12.88 -29.31
CA SER A 21 -17.35 13.23 -29.62
C SER A 21 -16.36 12.34 -28.88
N ALA A 22 -16.66 11.89 -27.65
CA ALA A 22 -15.70 11.11 -26.88
C ALA A 22 -15.67 9.64 -27.32
N PHE A 23 -16.82 9.01 -27.56
CA PHE A 23 -16.91 7.58 -27.88
C PHE A 23 -17.01 7.27 -29.39
N SER A 24 -17.10 8.30 -30.23
CA SER A 24 -17.21 8.18 -31.70
C SER A 24 -15.86 8.27 -32.41
N ASP A 25 -14.80 8.59 -31.68
CA ASP A 25 -13.43 8.61 -32.18
C ASP A 25 -12.87 7.18 -32.25
N ALA A 26 -12.28 6.81 -33.39
CA ALA A 26 -11.77 5.46 -33.62
C ALA A 26 -10.70 5.05 -32.59
N ALA A 27 -9.90 5.99 -32.11
CA ALA A 27 -8.91 5.72 -31.07
C ALA A 27 -9.56 5.46 -29.70
N THR A 28 -10.71 6.07 -29.41
CA THR A 28 -11.45 5.81 -28.17
C THR A 28 -12.20 4.47 -28.23
N GLU A 29 -12.71 4.08 -29.39
CA GLU A 29 -13.28 2.74 -29.61
C GLU A 29 -12.21 1.65 -29.41
N GLU A 30 -11.04 1.82 -30.02
CA GLU A 30 -9.90 0.89 -29.85
C GLU A 30 -9.45 0.83 -28.38
N GLY A 31 -9.32 1.97 -27.70
CA GLY A 31 -8.96 2.04 -26.29
C GLY A 31 -9.98 1.38 -25.37
N LEU A 32 -11.28 1.49 -25.68
CA LEU A 32 -12.34 0.85 -24.91
C LEU A 32 -12.33 -0.68 -25.11
N ILE A 33 -12.06 -1.15 -26.33
CA ILE A 33 -11.89 -2.59 -26.62
C ILE A 33 -10.67 -3.15 -25.87
N ASP A 34 -9.54 -2.44 -25.87
CA ASP A 34 -8.33 -2.84 -25.12
C ASP A 34 -8.61 -2.91 -23.60
N LEU A 35 -9.28 -1.91 -23.04
CA LEU A 35 -9.68 -1.91 -21.64
C LEU A 35 -10.64 -3.06 -21.32
N ALA A 36 -11.63 -3.30 -22.17
CA ALA A 36 -12.58 -4.40 -22.00
C ALA A 36 -11.87 -5.76 -22.03
N ASN A 37 -10.88 -5.94 -22.91
CA ASN A 37 -10.06 -7.16 -22.96
C ASN A 37 -9.23 -7.34 -21.68
N LYS A 38 -8.70 -6.27 -21.09
CA LYS A 38 -7.96 -6.30 -19.82
C LYS A 38 -8.86 -6.64 -18.63
N LEU A 39 -10.10 -6.14 -18.64
CA LEU A 39 -11.07 -6.39 -17.56
C LEU A 39 -11.81 -7.73 -17.74
N ALA A 40 -11.86 -8.29 -18.96
CA ALA A 40 -12.53 -9.54 -19.29
C ALA A 40 -12.24 -10.69 -18.30
N PRO A 41 -10.99 -11.03 -17.91
CA PRO A 41 -10.74 -12.09 -16.94
C PRO A 41 -11.33 -11.80 -15.55
N LEU A 42 -11.38 -10.53 -15.14
CA LEU A 42 -11.96 -10.11 -13.85
C LEU A 42 -13.49 -10.16 -13.88
N ILE A 43 -14.09 -9.77 -15.00
CA ILE A 43 -15.53 -9.81 -15.26
C ILE A 43 -16.01 -11.27 -15.34
N GLN A 44 -15.35 -12.09 -16.17
CA GLN A 44 -15.62 -13.52 -16.31
C GLN A 44 -15.45 -14.26 -14.98
N GLY A 45 -14.42 -13.89 -14.21
CA GLY A 45 -14.19 -14.41 -12.87
C GLY A 45 -15.13 -13.86 -11.79
N ARG A 46 -16.12 -13.04 -12.15
CA ARG A 46 -17.05 -12.32 -11.25
C ARG A 46 -16.37 -11.63 -10.07
N ARG A 47 -15.12 -11.19 -10.22
CA ARG A 47 -14.31 -10.58 -9.14
C ARG A 47 -14.04 -9.09 -9.34
N LEU A 48 -14.50 -8.53 -10.46
CA LEU A 48 -14.34 -7.10 -10.73
C LEU A 48 -14.98 -6.25 -9.63
N HIS A 49 -16.12 -6.68 -9.06
CA HIS A 49 -16.77 -5.97 -7.97
C HIS A 49 -15.84 -5.81 -6.74
N ASN A 50 -15.06 -6.83 -6.36
CA ASN A 50 -14.10 -6.70 -5.25
C ASN A 50 -13.03 -5.62 -5.51
N VAL A 51 -12.60 -5.46 -6.76
CA VAL A 51 -11.64 -4.40 -7.13
C VAL A 51 -12.31 -3.04 -7.03
N ILE A 52 -13.56 -2.94 -7.52
CA ILE A 52 -14.36 -1.72 -7.42
C ILE A 52 -14.64 -1.38 -5.95
N ASP A 53 -14.99 -2.35 -5.11
CA ASP A 53 -15.23 -2.17 -3.68
C ASP A 53 -13.97 -1.68 -2.96
N LEU A 54 -12.80 -2.25 -3.29
CA LEU A 54 -11.53 -1.78 -2.75
C LEU A 54 -11.20 -0.36 -3.21
N MET A 55 -11.45 -0.03 -4.47
CA MET A 55 -11.27 1.32 -5.00
C MET A 55 -12.25 2.31 -4.38
N SER A 56 -13.48 1.88 -4.10
CA SER A 56 -14.49 2.69 -3.39
C SER A 56 -14.03 2.99 -1.97
N LEU A 57 -13.58 1.97 -1.24
CA LEU A 57 -13.04 2.13 0.11
C LEU A 57 -11.80 3.05 0.12
N ALA A 58 -10.92 2.91 -0.88
CA ALA A 58 -9.76 3.78 -1.03
C ALA A 58 -10.19 5.23 -1.37
N SER A 59 -11.21 5.41 -2.20
CA SER A 59 -11.78 6.71 -2.55
C SER A 59 -12.39 7.39 -1.33
N ASP A 60 -13.22 6.67 -0.56
CA ASP A 60 -13.76 7.16 0.71
C ASP A 60 -12.64 7.57 1.67
N GLY A 61 -11.56 6.79 1.71
CA GLY A 61 -10.37 7.10 2.50
C GLY A 61 -9.65 8.38 2.04
N VAL A 62 -9.59 8.63 0.73
CA VAL A 62 -9.01 9.86 0.16
C VAL A 62 -9.92 11.06 0.40
N ASP A 63 -11.24 10.89 0.29
CA ASP A 63 -12.21 11.97 0.56
C ASP A 63 -12.21 12.39 2.05
N MET A 64 -11.87 11.47 2.95
CA MET A 64 -11.69 11.76 4.38
C MET A 64 -10.28 12.24 4.75
N ALA A 65 -9.32 12.17 3.82
CA ALA A 65 -7.94 12.58 4.08
C ALA A 65 -7.82 14.11 3.97
N ASP A 66 -7.58 14.75 5.11
CA ASP A 66 -7.13 16.14 5.12
C ASP A 66 -5.61 16.25 4.89
N ASP A 67 -5.13 17.46 4.62
CA ASP A 67 -3.70 17.73 4.38
C ASP A 67 -2.81 17.22 5.54
N ALA A 68 -3.30 17.33 6.78
CA ALA A 68 -2.57 16.89 7.96
C ALA A 68 -2.45 15.36 8.03
N MET A 69 -3.49 14.63 7.65
CA MET A 69 -3.49 13.17 7.57
C MET A 69 -2.56 12.68 6.47
N ILE A 70 -2.59 13.30 5.28
CA ILE A 70 -1.68 12.97 4.17
C ILE A 70 -0.23 13.15 4.63
N GLN A 71 0.09 14.28 5.28
CA GLN A 71 1.44 14.53 5.76
C GLN A 71 1.91 13.47 6.76
N LYS A 72 1.06 13.07 7.72
CA LYS A 72 1.37 11.98 8.66
C LYS A 72 1.58 10.63 7.96
N MET A 73 0.76 10.33 6.95
CA MET A 73 0.89 9.11 6.15
C MET A 73 2.23 9.08 5.40
N MET A 74 2.62 10.20 4.82
CA MET A 74 3.90 10.33 4.11
C MET A 74 5.09 10.21 5.06
N THR A 75 5.02 10.83 6.24
CA THR A 75 6.06 10.66 7.28
C THR A 75 6.15 9.20 7.73
N ALA A 76 5.01 8.56 8.02
CA ALA A 76 5.00 7.14 8.40
C ALA A 76 5.54 6.25 7.28
N TYR A 77 5.20 6.54 6.03
CA TYR A 77 5.71 5.82 4.86
C TYR A 77 7.23 5.98 4.71
N GLU A 78 7.75 7.20 4.86
CA GLU A 78 9.18 7.48 4.81
C GLU A 78 9.94 6.75 5.93
N ASP A 79 9.43 6.79 7.15
CA ASP A 79 10.01 6.11 8.31
C ASP A 79 10.04 4.59 8.12
N ILE A 80 8.92 3.99 7.69
CA ILE A 80 8.83 2.55 7.44
C ILE A 80 9.75 2.15 6.29
N THR A 81 9.70 2.86 5.16
CA THR A 81 10.50 2.54 3.97
C THR A 81 11.99 2.70 4.27
N GLY A 82 12.39 3.78 4.95
CA GLY A 82 13.76 4.02 5.38
C GLY A 82 14.26 2.93 6.32
N THR A 83 13.47 2.57 7.33
CA THR A 83 13.79 1.49 8.27
C THR A 83 13.92 0.14 7.56
N ALA A 84 12.98 -0.19 6.68
CA ALA A 84 12.99 -1.43 5.91
C ALA A 84 14.20 -1.49 4.97
N TRP A 85 14.57 -0.37 4.33
CA TRP A 85 15.73 -0.29 3.46
C TRP A 85 17.04 -0.48 4.25
N ALA A 86 17.18 0.19 5.39
CA ALA A 86 18.34 0.03 6.27
C ALA A 86 18.49 -1.41 6.76
N LEU A 87 17.40 -2.02 7.23
CA LEU A 87 17.37 -3.42 7.66
C LEU A 87 17.71 -4.37 6.50
N GLY A 88 17.14 -4.14 5.32
CA GLY A 88 17.41 -4.93 4.12
C GLY A 88 18.88 -4.86 3.69
N ASN A 89 19.49 -3.69 3.76
CA ASN A 89 20.92 -3.52 3.50
C ASN A 89 21.80 -4.22 4.53
N ALA A 90 21.47 -4.12 5.83
CA ALA A 90 22.18 -4.84 6.88
C ALA A 90 22.08 -6.36 6.68
N ALA A 91 20.90 -6.86 6.32
CA ALA A 91 20.68 -8.27 6.01
C ALA A 91 21.50 -8.73 4.78
N ARG A 92 21.50 -7.94 3.70
CA ARG A 92 22.34 -8.20 2.52
C ARG A 92 23.83 -8.23 2.86
N TYR A 93 24.29 -7.26 3.66
CA TYR A 93 25.68 -7.21 4.11
C TYR A 93 26.06 -8.44 4.93
N ALA A 94 25.22 -8.82 5.91
CA ALA A 94 25.43 -10.01 6.73
C ALA A 94 25.41 -11.30 5.89
N ALA A 95 24.50 -11.43 4.92
CA ALA A 95 24.43 -12.57 4.02
C ALA A 95 25.71 -12.70 3.17
N ASN A 96 26.21 -11.59 2.63
CA ASN A 96 27.45 -11.58 1.85
C ASN A 96 28.65 -11.98 2.73
N GLN A 97 28.74 -11.47 3.96
CA GLN A 97 29.78 -11.83 4.91
C GLN A 97 29.72 -13.33 5.28
N ALA A 98 28.51 -13.87 5.48
CA ALA A 98 28.31 -15.28 5.80
C ALA A 98 28.63 -16.20 4.62
N ALA A 99 28.41 -15.75 3.37
CA ALA A 99 28.70 -16.52 2.17
C ALA A 99 30.21 -16.60 1.87
N THR A 100 30.99 -15.61 2.28
CA THR A 100 32.45 -15.57 2.06
C THR A 100 33.24 -16.13 3.24
N ALA A 101 32.66 -16.16 4.44
CA ALA A 101 33.28 -16.72 5.63
C ALA A 101 33.16 -18.26 5.67
N PRO A 102 34.14 -18.97 6.25
CA PRO A 102 34.01 -20.40 6.51
C PRO A 102 32.87 -20.66 7.50
N VAL A 103 32.15 -21.78 7.32
CA VAL A 103 31.03 -22.16 8.19
C VAL A 103 31.50 -22.23 9.65
N PRO A 104 30.93 -21.41 10.55
CA PRO A 104 31.37 -21.39 11.94
C PRO A 104 31.00 -22.70 12.64
N SER A 105 31.92 -23.20 13.47
CA SER A 105 31.62 -24.33 14.36
C SER A 105 30.66 -23.90 15.48
N ARG A 106 30.05 -24.88 16.17
CA ARG A 106 29.16 -24.59 17.32
C ARG A 106 29.86 -23.76 18.42
N LEU A 107 31.14 -24.06 18.68
CA LEU A 107 32.00 -23.28 19.57
C LEU A 107 32.34 -21.89 19.00
N GLY A 108 32.45 -21.77 17.67
CA GLY A 108 32.64 -20.50 16.97
C GLY A 108 31.45 -19.55 17.14
N LEU A 109 30.22 -20.07 17.06
CA LEU A 109 29.01 -19.28 17.32
C LEU A 109 28.94 -18.79 18.78
N LEU A 110 29.29 -19.65 19.73
CA LEU A 110 29.40 -19.29 21.15
C LEU A 110 30.46 -18.22 21.39
N ARG A 111 31.60 -18.27 20.70
CA ARG A 111 32.61 -17.20 20.76
C ARG A 111 32.11 -15.90 20.11
N ALA A 112 31.41 -15.97 19.00
CA ALA A 112 30.82 -14.80 18.34
C ALA A 112 29.77 -14.11 19.23
N ALA A 113 29.02 -14.87 20.04
CA ALA A 113 28.12 -14.32 21.06
C ALA A 113 28.87 -13.60 22.20
N GLY A 114 30.19 -13.73 22.30
CA GLY A 114 31.03 -12.96 23.21
C GLY A 114 31.44 -11.59 22.66
N ASP A 115 31.28 -11.36 21.35
CA ASP A 115 31.55 -10.07 20.71
C ASP A 115 30.61 -8.99 21.28
N GLU A 116 31.14 -7.78 21.47
CA GLU A 116 30.41 -6.69 22.09
C GLU A 116 29.18 -6.26 21.27
N ASP A 117 29.31 -6.19 19.95
CA ASP A 117 28.23 -5.73 19.08
C ASP A 117 27.15 -6.80 18.93
N VAL A 118 27.55 -8.08 18.89
CA VAL A 118 26.60 -9.20 18.90
C VAL A 118 25.81 -9.25 20.22
N ARG A 119 26.46 -9.00 21.36
CA ARG A 119 25.79 -8.93 22.66
C ARG A 119 24.80 -7.78 22.76
N ARG A 120 25.17 -6.59 22.27
CA ARG A 120 24.27 -5.44 22.23
C ARG A 120 23.05 -5.73 21.36
N GLY A 121 23.26 -6.33 20.17
CA GLY A 121 22.18 -6.74 19.28
C GLY A 121 21.23 -7.78 19.91
N LEU A 122 21.79 -8.80 20.58
CA LEU A 122 21.00 -9.80 21.29
C LEU A 122 20.19 -9.18 22.44
N HIS A 123 20.81 -8.29 23.22
CA HIS A 123 20.11 -7.58 24.29
C HIS A 123 18.96 -6.74 23.76
N PHE A 124 19.17 -6.01 22.66
CA PHE A 124 18.10 -5.27 21.98
C PHE A 124 16.96 -6.19 21.54
N ALA A 125 17.25 -7.31 20.87
CA ALA A 125 16.22 -8.24 20.41
C ALA A 125 15.39 -8.81 21.56
N LEU A 126 16.04 -9.19 22.66
CA LEU A 126 15.36 -9.69 23.86
C LEU A 126 14.45 -8.60 24.48
N GLN A 127 14.91 -7.36 24.55
CA GLN A 127 14.12 -6.25 25.08
C GLN A 127 12.93 -5.90 24.18
N PHE A 128 13.14 -5.90 22.86
CA PHE A 128 12.07 -5.68 21.88
C PHE A 128 10.98 -6.74 22.01
N LEU A 129 11.36 -8.02 22.08
CA LEU A 129 10.41 -9.12 22.31
C LEU A 129 9.68 -9.00 23.66
N ALA A 130 10.38 -8.58 24.72
CA ALA A 130 9.76 -8.36 26.02
C ALA A 130 8.70 -7.24 25.98
N VAL A 131 8.92 -6.18 25.21
CA VAL A 131 7.93 -5.10 25.00
C VAL A 131 6.70 -5.64 24.26
N LEU A 132 6.90 -6.37 23.15
CA LEU A 132 5.79 -6.95 22.39
C LEU A 132 4.95 -7.92 23.23
N GLY A 133 5.61 -8.79 24.02
CA GLY A 133 4.90 -9.74 24.89
C GLY A 133 4.02 -9.07 25.95
N ARG A 134 4.43 -7.91 26.48
CA ARG A 134 3.61 -7.14 27.43
C ARG A 134 2.34 -6.59 26.80
N GLN A 135 2.36 -6.21 25.52
CA GLN A 135 1.18 -5.70 24.82
C GLN A 135 0.14 -6.80 24.52
N VAL A 136 0.54 -8.07 24.54
CA VAL A 136 -0.34 -9.21 24.28
C VAL A 136 -1.02 -9.72 25.55
N THR A 137 -0.50 -9.37 26.74
CA THR A 137 -1.08 -9.81 28.02
C THR A 137 -2.24 -8.90 28.39
N PRO A 138 -3.50 -9.37 28.39
CA PRO A 138 -4.62 -8.59 28.88
C PRO A 138 -4.41 -8.36 30.38
N GLU A 139 -4.55 -7.10 30.81
CA GLU A 139 -4.61 -6.77 32.23
C GLU A 139 -5.81 -7.54 32.83
N PRO A 140 -5.64 -8.35 33.89
CA PRO A 140 -6.78 -9.04 34.50
C PRO A 140 -7.72 -7.98 35.06
N ASP A 141 -8.98 -7.98 34.61
CA ASP A 141 -10.06 -7.23 35.25
C ASP A 141 -10.06 -7.63 36.73
N VAL A 142 -9.70 -6.68 37.59
CA VAL A 142 -9.85 -6.81 39.03
C VAL A 142 -11.25 -6.29 39.35
N ASP A 143 -12.21 -7.22 39.40
CA ASP A 143 -13.55 -6.98 39.99
C ASP A 143 -13.45 -6.61 41.48
#